data_AF-A0A365TST2-F1
#
_entry.id   AF-A0A365TST2-F1
#
_cell.length_a   1.000
_cell.length_b   1.000
_cell.length_c   1.000
_cell.angle_alpha   90.00
_cell.angle_beta   90.00
_cell.angle_gamma   90.00
#
_symmetry.space_group_name_H-M   'P 1'
#
loop_
_entity.id
_entity.type
_entity.pdbx_description
1 polymer ?
#
loop_
_entity_poly.entity_id
_entity_poly.type
_entity_poly.pdbx_seq_one_letter_code
_entity_poly.pdbx_strand_id
1 'polypeptide(L)'
;MLARKLDLIADALAQGTGAAIAVRALETGRRKGLRIWFNDLDEKRGPVAELKPHGLKSHGVSLGFGSFSAQVLEQISDASPEDIQLARSLVKSVARSAEIDIPGQSVDEWLVQDGGFRIEARYRHDHTLPHEDESLTETCREVIIPLMAAMAELIGYDVVEDPSASLTPEVEGGLSRATVSRRERNPRNRLLCLRIHGAYCGCCGLDPESRYGHAGSILEVHHLEPVSMLEHPRPYDPETDLIPLCPNCHRAVHTRRPWPLTPHELAAYMEEAGHA
;
A
#
# COMPACT_ATOMS: atom_id res chain seq x y z
N MET A 1 -13.77 15.67 19.02
CA MET A 1 -13.00 14.46 19.37
C MET A 1 -13.21 13.33 18.38
N LEU A 2 -14.45 13.05 17.92
CA LEU A 2 -14.72 12.00 16.92
C LEU A 2 -14.29 12.41 15.49
N ALA A 3 -14.59 13.64 15.06
CA ALA A 3 -14.21 14.16 13.73
C ALA A 3 -12.69 14.09 13.49
N ARG A 4 -11.88 14.65 14.41
CA ARG A 4 -10.40 14.59 14.34
C ARG A 4 -9.83 13.16 14.30
N LYS A 5 -10.54 12.17 14.85
CA LYS A 5 -10.13 10.76 14.76
C LYS A 5 -10.44 10.15 13.40
N LEU A 6 -11.57 10.53 12.78
CA LEU A 6 -11.93 10.09 11.43
C LEU A 6 -10.95 10.65 10.41
N ASP A 7 -10.50 11.89 10.57
CA ASP A 7 -9.49 12.50 9.69
C ASP A 7 -8.16 11.74 9.75
N LEU A 8 -7.69 11.39 10.95
CA LEU A 8 -6.45 10.60 11.12
C LEU A 8 -6.56 9.20 10.51
N ILE A 9 -7.73 8.56 10.61
CA ILE A 9 -7.99 7.25 9.99
C ILE A 9 -8.01 7.41 8.47
N ALA A 10 -8.69 8.42 7.94
CA ALA A 10 -8.72 8.71 6.52
C ALA A 10 -7.32 8.95 5.94
N ASP A 11 -6.47 9.72 6.64
CA ASP A 11 -5.09 9.98 6.24
C ASP A 11 -4.25 8.68 6.20
N ALA A 12 -4.34 7.86 7.24
CA ALA A 12 -3.62 6.58 7.30
C ALA A 12 -4.07 5.61 6.20
N LEU A 13 -5.39 5.55 5.94
CA LEU A 13 -5.94 4.75 4.85
C LEU A 13 -5.49 5.29 3.48
N ALA A 14 -5.47 6.62 3.31
CA ALA A 14 -5.05 7.22 2.06
C ALA A 14 -3.57 6.94 1.75
N GLN A 15 -2.71 7.06 2.75
CA GLN A 15 -1.29 6.70 2.63
C GLN A 15 -1.08 5.22 2.32
N GLY A 16 -1.85 4.34 2.96
CA GLY A 16 -1.73 2.89 2.74
C GLY A 16 -2.32 2.38 1.42
N THR A 17 -3.33 3.08 0.88
CA THR A 17 -4.03 2.68 -0.36
C THR A 17 -3.51 3.38 -1.60
N GLY A 18 -2.81 4.51 -1.44
CA GLY A 18 -2.39 5.37 -2.55
C GLY A 18 -3.55 6.16 -3.17
N ALA A 19 -4.68 6.30 -2.48
CA ALA A 19 -5.86 6.98 -3.00
C ALA A 19 -6.47 7.88 -1.92
N ALA A 20 -7.17 8.94 -2.31
CA ALA A 20 -7.89 9.75 -1.35
C ALA A 20 -9.06 8.94 -0.75
N ILE A 21 -9.06 8.75 0.58
CA ILE A 21 -10.09 7.97 1.29
C ILE A 21 -10.97 8.90 2.11
N ALA A 22 -12.27 8.63 2.08
CA ALA A 22 -13.25 9.26 2.95
C ALA A 22 -13.81 8.23 3.94
N VAL A 23 -14.08 8.69 5.17
CA VAL A 23 -14.54 7.84 6.28
C VAL A 23 -15.71 8.51 6.99
N ARG A 24 -16.74 7.72 7.30
CA ARG A 24 -17.86 8.14 8.16
C ARG A 24 -18.08 7.16 9.30
N ALA A 25 -18.37 7.68 10.49
CA ALA A 25 -18.84 6.86 11.60
C ALA A 25 -20.28 6.37 11.35
N LEU A 26 -20.51 5.07 11.54
CA LEU A 26 -21.84 4.48 11.59
C LEU A 26 -22.36 4.53 13.04
N GLU A 27 -23.40 5.34 13.28
CA GLU A 27 -24.08 5.40 14.57
C GLU A 27 -25.21 4.35 14.63
N THR A 28 -24.86 3.07 14.78
CA THR A 28 -25.85 2.03 15.11
C THR A 28 -25.79 1.72 16.61
N GLY A 29 -26.38 2.60 17.43
CA GLY A 29 -26.52 2.42 18.88
C GLY A 29 -25.20 2.57 19.67
N ARG A 30 -24.95 1.71 20.66
CA ARG A 30 -23.75 1.78 21.54
C ARG A 30 -22.44 1.32 20.88
N ARG A 31 -22.48 0.73 19.68
CA ARG A 31 -21.30 0.17 18.99
C ARG A 31 -20.99 1.01 17.76
N LYS A 32 -19.84 1.69 17.78
CA LYS A 32 -19.38 2.55 16.69
C LYS A 32 -18.81 1.68 15.57
N GLY A 33 -19.27 1.88 14.34
CA GLY A 33 -18.66 1.30 13.13
C GLY A 33 -18.09 2.39 12.23
N LEU A 34 -17.38 2.00 11.17
CA LEU A 34 -16.91 2.88 10.11
C LEU A 34 -17.49 2.45 8.77
N ARG A 35 -17.69 3.43 7.90
CA ARG A 35 -17.95 3.26 6.47
C ARG A 35 -16.87 4.02 5.71
N ILE A 36 -16.26 3.39 4.73
CA ILE A 36 -15.00 3.82 4.10
C ILE A 36 -15.16 3.67 2.59
N TRP A 37 -14.77 4.69 1.83
CA TRP A 37 -14.87 4.72 0.36
C TRP A 37 -13.80 5.65 -0.24
N PHE A 38 -13.58 5.59 -1.55
CA PHE A 38 -12.72 6.55 -2.24
C PHE A 38 -13.41 7.91 -2.36
N ASN A 39 -12.73 8.97 -1.93
CA ASN A 39 -13.32 10.30 -1.78
C ASN A 39 -13.90 10.87 -3.09
N ASP A 40 -13.29 10.55 -4.22
CA ASP A 40 -13.65 10.98 -5.57
C ASP A 40 -14.79 10.15 -6.21
N LEU A 41 -15.01 8.92 -5.76
CA LEU A 41 -16.10 8.05 -6.26
C LEU A 41 -17.38 8.14 -5.42
N ASP A 42 -17.34 8.75 -4.24
CA ASP A 42 -18.44 8.75 -3.27
C ASP A 42 -18.94 7.34 -2.84
N GLU A 43 -19.84 7.28 -1.85
CA GLU A 43 -20.33 6.02 -1.27
C GLU A 43 -21.23 5.19 -2.20
N LYS A 44 -21.70 5.78 -3.30
CA LYS A 44 -22.70 5.17 -4.18
C LYS A 44 -22.08 4.65 -5.46
N ARG A 45 -20.98 5.21 -5.94
CA ARG A 45 -20.42 4.88 -7.25
C ARG A 45 -19.18 4.00 -7.19
N GLY A 46 -18.62 3.75 -6.01
CA GLY A 46 -17.43 2.93 -5.85
C GLY A 46 -17.56 1.76 -4.89
N PRO A 47 -16.42 1.09 -4.60
CA PRO A 47 -16.27 0.16 -3.51
C PRO A 47 -16.48 0.85 -2.17
N VAL A 48 -17.12 0.14 -1.25
CA VAL A 48 -17.39 0.60 0.10
C VAL A 48 -17.04 -0.51 1.07
N ALA A 49 -16.17 -0.19 2.02
CA ALA A 49 -15.86 -1.05 3.16
C ALA A 49 -16.63 -0.58 4.40
N GLU A 50 -17.27 -1.50 5.10
CA GLU A 50 -17.89 -1.27 6.41
C GLU A 50 -17.16 -2.07 7.48
N LEU A 51 -16.70 -1.41 8.53
CA LEU A 51 -16.10 -2.01 9.70
C LEU A 51 -17.04 -1.91 10.88
N LYS A 52 -17.38 -3.03 11.52
CA LYS A 52 -18.25 -3.09 12.70
C LYS A 52 -17.72 -4.06 13.75
N PRO A 53 -17.91 -3.80 15.05
CA PRO A 53 -17.66 -4.81 16.08
C PRO A 53 -18.50 -6.07 15.84
N HIS A 54 -17.86 -7.23 15.89
CA HIS A 54 -18.48 -8.55 15.73
C HIS A 54 -18.17 -9.41 16.97
N GLY A 55 -19.19 -9.89 17.65
CA GLY A 55 -19.01 -10.61 18.92
C GLY A 55 -18.38 -9.73 20.02
N LEU A 56 -17.54 -10.33 20.88
CA LEU A 56 -16.89 -9.67 22.02
C LEU A 56 -15.45 -9.21 21.73
N LYS A 57 -14.76 -9.87 20.80
CA LYS A 57 -13.32 -9.73 20.56
C LYS A 57 -12.95 -9.63 19.08
N SER A 58 -13.90 -9.30 18.20
CA SER A 58 -13.61 -9.24 16.77
C SER A 58 -14.20 -8.00 16.10
N HIS A 59 -13.62 -7.63 14.96
CA HIS A 59 -14.27 -6.80 13.98
C HIS A 59 -14.72 -7.67 12.80
N GLY A 60 -15.89 -7.35 12.27
CA GLY A 60 -16.33 -7.77 10.96
C GLY A 60 -16.11 -6.62 9.98
N VAL A 61 -15.56 -6.94 8.82
CA VAL A 61 -15.38 -6.03 7.69
C VAL A 61 -16.13 -6.60 6.50
N SER A 62 -17.01 -5.80 5.90
CA SER A 62 -17.65 -6.14 4.62
C SER A 62 -17.21 -5.15 3.55
N LEU A 63 -16.71 -5.66 2.42
CA LEU A 63 -16.44 -4.89 1.22
C LEU A 63 -17.50 -5.22 0.18
N GLY A 64 -18.07 -4.19 -0.44
CA GLY A 64 -19.00 -4.33 -1.54
C GLY A 64 -19.04 -3.08 -2.40
N PHE A 65 -20.05 -2.96 -3.24
CA PHE A 65 -20.22 -1.83 -4.15
C PHE A 65 -21.50 -1.05 -3.86
N GLY A 66 -21.43 0.26 -4.07
CA GLY A 66 -22.59 1.15 -4.00
C GLY A 66 -23.62 0.89 -5.11
N SER A 67 -24.82 1.43 -4.96
CA SER A 67 -25.95 1.16 -5.87
C SER A 67 -25.80 1.75 -7.28
N PHE A 68 -24.79 2.59 -7.52
CA PHE A 68 -24.54 3.28 -8.78
C PHE A 68 -23.10 3.04 -9.28
N SER A 69 -22.54 1.87 -9.02
CA SER A 69 -21.14 1.53 -9.33
C SER A 69 -20.91 0.97 -10.74
N ALA A 70 -21.89 1.04 -11.64
CA ALA A 70 -21.80 0.42 -12.97
C ALA A 70 -20.55 0.84 -13.75
N GLN A 71 -20.22 2.14 -13.74
CA GLN A 71 -19.04 2.67 -14.42
C GLN A 71 -17.74 2.13 -13.82
N VAL A 72 -17.67 2.03 -12.48
CA VAL A 72 -16.49 1.49 -11.81
C VAL A 72 -16.34 -0.01 -12.04
N LEU A 73 -17.46 -0.74 -12.12
CA LEU A 73 -17.44 -2.17 -12.45
C LEU A 73 -16.96 -2.41 -13.89
N GLU A 74 -17.33 -1.54 -14.83
CA GLU A 74 -16.80 -1.57 -16.20
C GLU A 74 -15.28 -1.34 -16.22
N GLN A 75 -14.79 -0.33 -15.49
CA GLN A 75 -13.34 -0.11 -15.32
C GLN A 75 -12.63 -1.33 -14.73
N ILE A 76 -13.19 -1.94 -13.69
CA ILE A 76 -12.63 -3.16 -13.08
C ILE A 76 -12.62 -4.33 -14.07
N SER A 77 -13.62 -4.43 -14.94
CA SER A 77 -13.66 -5.49 -15.97
C SER A 77 -12.58 -5.32 -17.04
N ASP A 78 -12.10 -4.10 -17.25
CA ASP A 78 -11.01 -3.76 -18.17
C ASP A 78 -9.62 -3.79 -17.49
N ALA A 79 -9.54 -4.13 -16.20
CA ALA A 79 -8.29 -4.20 -15.46
C ALA A 79 -7.30 -5.18 -16.11
N SER A 80 -6.02 -4.80 -16.12
CA SER A 80 -5.00 -5.65 -16.72
C SER A 80 -4.80 -6.95 -15.91
N PRO A 81 -4.28 -8.02 -16.53
CA PRO A 81 -3.93 -9.23 -15.78
C PRO A 81 -2.97 -8.98 -14.61
N GLU A 82 -2.12 -7.95 -14.72
CA GLU A 82 -1.17 -7.54 -13.68
C GLU A 82 -1.90 -6.92 -12.49
N ASP A 83 -2.84 -6.01 -12.74
CA ASP A 83 -3.65 -5.36 -11.70
C ASP A 83 -4.55 -6.38 -10.98
N ILE A 84 -5.14 -7.32 -11.74
CA ILE A 84 -5.92 -8.42 -11.18
C ILE A 84 -5.06 -9.29 -10.27
N GLN A 85 -3.85 -9.63 -10.70
CA GLN A 85 -2.94 -10.44 -9.89
C GLN A 85 -2.50 -9.72 -8.62
N LEU A 86 -2.22 -8.41 -8.71
CA LEU A 86 -1.84 -7.58 -7.58
C LEU A 86 -2.98 -7.42 -6.58
N ALA A 87 -4.20 -7.16 -7.07
CA ALA A 87 -5.40 -7.11 -6.25
C ALA A 87 -5.64 -8.43 -5.49
N ARG A 88 -5.49 -9.57 -6.17
CA ARG A 88 -5.60 -10.90 -5.54
C ARG A 88 -4.54 -11.12 -4.46
N SER A 89 -3.29 -10.75 -4.72
CA SER A 89 -2.20 -10.82 -3.73
C SER A 89 -2.48 -9.97 -2.49
N LEU A 90 -3.04 -8.77 -2.66
CA LEU A 90 -3.45 -7.91 -1.56
C LEU A 90 -4.55 -8.55 -0.71
N VAL A 91 -5.60 -9.08 -1.34
CA VAL A 91 -6.69 -9.81 -0.64
C VAL A 91 -6.16 -11.07 0.06
N LYS A 92 -5.27 -11.83 -0.59
CA LYS A 92 -4.62 -13.01 0.01
C LYS A 92 -3.78 -12.66 1.23
N SER A 93 -3.17 -11.47 1.27
CA SER A 93 -2.41 -11.02 2.44
C SER A 93 -3.27 -10.87 3.70
N VAL A 94 -4.56 -10.52 3.54
CA VAL A 94 -5.55 -10.42 4.62
C VAL A 94 -5.83 -11.80 5.24
N ALA A 95 -5.86 -12.85 4.42
CA ALA A 95 -6.13 -14.21 4.89
C ALA A 95 -5.06 -14.76 5.86
N ARG A 96 -3.91 -14.08 6.00
CA ARG A 96 -2.87 -14.43 6.98
C ARG A 96 -3.22 -13.99 8.41
N SER A 97 -4.07 -12.98 8.56
CA SER A 97 -4.38 -12.36 9.84
C SER A 97 -5.89 -12.26 10.15
N ALA A 98 -6.75 -12.51 9.17
CA ALA A 98 -8.20 -12.55 9.31
C ALA A 98 -8.81 -13.77 8.59
N GLU A 99 -9.95 -14.26 9.10
CA GLU A 99 -10.80 -15.15 8.33
C GLU A 99 -11.42 -14.33 7.18
N ILE A 100 -11.42 -14.88 5.96
CA ILE A 100 -11.98 -14.22 4.79
C ILE A 100 -12.93 -15.16 4.05
N ASP A 101 -14.03 -14.61 3.57
CA ASP A 101 -15.03 -15.29 2.75
C ASP A 101 -15.36 -14.43 1.53
N ILE A 102 -15.35 -15.06 0.36
CA ILE A 102 -15.73 -14.45 -0.91
C ILE A 102 -16.84 -15.35 -1.47
N PRO A 103 -18.12 -15.01 -1.30
CA PRO A 103 -19.22 -15.91 -1.60
C PRO A 103 -19.14 -16.50 -3.02
N GLY A 104 -19.02 -17.82 -3.10
CA GLY A 104 -18.96 -18.57 -4.36
C GLY A 104 -17.60 -18.54 -5.08
N GLN A 105 -16.56 -17.94 -4.48
CA GLN A 105 -15.23 -17.81 -5.09
C GLN A 105 -14.12 -18.17 -4.10
N SER A 106 -12.91 -18.45 -4.62
CA SER A 106 -11.74 -18.70 -3.78
C SER A 106 -10.96 -17.40 -3.54
N VAL A 107 -10.16 -17.37 -2.48
CA VAL A 107 -9.27 -16.24 -2.17
C VAL A 107 -8.16 -16.08 -3.20
N ASP A 108 -7.76 -17.16 -3.86
CA ASP A 108 -6.70 -17.16 -4.86
C ASP A 108 -7.19 -16.73 -6.25
N GLU A 109 -8.46 -17.00 -6.59
CA GLU A 109 -9.00 -16.85 -7.95
C GLU A 109 -10.37 -16.16 -7.98
N TRP A 110 -10.50 -15.03 -7.29
CA TRP A 110 -11.74 -14.23 -7.32
C TRP A 110 -11.77 -13.20 -8.46
N LEU A 111 -12.97 -12.78 -8.83
CA LEU A 111 -13.29 -11.80 -9.85
C LEU A 111 -14.51 -10.96 -9.42
N VAL A 112 -14.48 -9.67 -9.72
CA VAL A 112 -15.63 -8.77 -9.57
C VAL A 112 -16.48 -8.87 -10.84
N GLN A 113 -17.58 -9.61 -10.79
CA GLN A 113 -18.45 -9.81 -11.96
C GLN A 113 -19.54 -8.75 -12.06
N ASP A 114 -20.06 -8.31 -10.92
CA ASP A 114 -21.14 -7.33 -10.82
C ASP A 114 -21.17 -6.65 -9.43
N GLY A 115 -22.13 -5.75 -9.20
CA GLY A 115 -22.29 -5.03 -7.93
C GLY A 115 -22.73 -5.90 -6.75
N GLY A 116 -23.09 -7.16 -7.00
CA GLY A 116 -23.36 -8.19 -6.01
C GLY A 116 -22.09 -8.80 -5.41
N PHE A 117 -20.91 -8.54 -5.98
CA PHE A 117 -19.64 -8.96 -5.41
C PHE A 117 -19.47 -8.46 -3.97
N ARG A 118 -18.97 -9.36 -3.11
CA ARG A 118 -18.71 -9.09 -1.69
C ARG A 118 -17.45 -9.81 -1.22
N ILE A 119 -16.73 -9.19 -0.29
CA ILE A 119 -15.72 -9.83 0.54
C ILE A 119 -16.10 -9.59 2.00
N GLU A 120 -16.18 -10.65 2.78
CA GLU A 120 -16.42 -10.60 4.22
C GLU A 120 -15.16 -11.04 4.94
N ALA A 121 -14.67 -10.24 5.89
CA ALA A 121 -13.50 -10.55 6.68
C ALA A 121 -13.79 -10.43 8.18
N ARG A 122 -13.19 -11.30 8.99
CA ARG A 122 -13.29 -11.29 10.45
C ARG A 122 -11.89 -11.27 11.05
N TYR A 123 -11.57 -10.15 11.71
CA TYR A 123 -10.31 -9.96 12.43
C TYR A 123 -10.55 -10.09 13.93
N ARG A 124 -9.72 -10.88 14.62
CA ARG A 124 -9.84 -11.15 16.05
C ARG A 124 -8.74 -10.40 16.82
N HIS A 125 -9.15 -9.75 17.90
CA HIS A 125 -8.30 -9.04 18.84
C HIS A 125 -8.00 -9.93 20.05
N ASP A 126 -6.73 -10.16 20.33
CA ASP A 126 -6.33 -11.01 21.45
C ASP A 126 -6.32 -10.24 22.78
N HIS A 127 -5.84 -9.00 22.75
CA HIS A 127 -5.52 -8.21 23.94
C HIS A 127 -6.40 -6.97 24.16
N THR A 128 -7.09 -6.52 23.12
CA THR A 128 -7.87 -5.27 23.12
C THR A 128 -9.34 -5.54 22.82
N LEU A 129 -10.23 -4.61 23.20
CA LEU A 129 -11.65 -4.71 22.90
C LEU A 129 -11.98 -4.00 21.58
N PRO A 130 -12.92 -4.50 20.75
CA PRO A 130 -13.23 -3.93 19.43
C PRO A 130 -13.70 -2.47 19.38
N HIS A 131 -13.89 -1.81 20.51
CA HIS A 131 -14.28 -0.39 20.58
C HIS A 131 -13.11 0.52 20.95
N GLU A 132 -11.94 -0.06 21.23
CA GLU A 132 -10.70 0.67 21.49
C GLU A 132 -10.09 1.17 20.17
N ASP A 133 -9.44 2.32 20.23
CA ASP A 133 -8.84 2.94 19.03
C ASP A 133 -7.70 2.08 18.45
N GLU A 134 -7.00 1.33 19.30
CA GLU A 134 -5.92 0.41 18.92
C GLU A 134 -6.44 -0.72 18.03
N SER A 135 -7.47 -1.45 18.48
CA SER A 135 -8.14 -2.49 17.69
C SER A 135 -8.66 -1.99 16.34
N LEU A 136 -9.17 -0.76 16.31
CA LEU A 136 -9.65 -0.12 15.09
C LEU A 136 -8.50 0.13 14.11
N THR A 137 -7.38 0.65 14.62
CA THR A 137 -6.17 0.92 13.84
C THR A 137 -5.56 -0.36 13.29
N GLU A 138 -5.47 -1.41 14.10
CA GLU A 138 -5.00 -2.74 13.68
C GLU A 138 -5.88 -3.31 12.57
N THR A 139 -7.21 -3.29 12.74
CA THR A 139 -8.14 -3.79 11.71
C THR A 139 -8.07 -2.96 10.43
N CYS A 140 -7.90 -1.63 10.55
CA CYS A 140 -7.67 -0.79 9.38
C CYS A 140 -6.38 -1.19 8.65
N ARG A 141 -5.27 -1.39 9.36
CA ARG A 141 -3.97 -1.78 8.79
C ARG A 141 -4.01 -3.18 8.17
N GLU A 142 -4.55 -4.16 8.88
CA GLU A 142 -4.49 -5.57 8.49
C GLU A 142 -5.56 -5.97 7.48
N VAL A 143 -6.70 -5.28 7.46
CA VAL A 143 -7.85 -5.67 6.63
C VAL A 143 -8.26 -4.56 5.67
N ILE A 144 -8.61 -3.37 6.18
CA ILE A 144 -9.19 -2.32 5.31
C ILE A 144 -8.19 -1.85 4.26
N ILE A 145 -6.94 -1.56 4.64
CA ILE A 145 -5.94 -1.04 3.72
C ILE A 145 -5.70 -2.01 2.56
N PRO A 146 -5.40 -3.31 2.78
CA PRO A 146 -5.22 -4.25 1.67
C PRO A 146 -6.47 -4.42 0.80
N LEU A 147 -7.67 -4.47 1.39
CA LEU A 147 -8.92 -4.61 0.63
C LEU A 147 -9.19 -3.38 -0.24
N MET A 148 -9.05 -2.17 0.30
CA MET A 148 -9.24 -0.94 -0.46
C MET A 148 -8.11 -0.75 -1.48
N ALA A 149 -6.88 -1.12 -1.15
CA ALA A 149 -5.76 -1.10 -2.09
C ALA A 149 -6.01 -2.04 -3.28
N ALA A 150 -6.56 -3.24 -3.05
CA ALA A 150 -6.91 -4.18 -4.11
C ALA A 150 -7.96 -3.58 -5.05
N MET A 151 -8.97 -2.88 -4.52
CA MET A 151 -9.94 -2.19 -5.36
C MET A 151 -9.32 -1.02 -6.12
N ALA A 152 -8.41 -0.28 -5.49
CA ALA A 152 -7.71 0.83 -6.13
C ALA A 152 -6.85 0.35 -7.33
N GLU A 153 -6.25 -0.84 -7.24
CA GLU A 153 -5.56 -1.48 -8.37
C GLU A 153 -6.52 -1.78 -9.52
N LEU A 154 -7.64 -2.46 -9.22
CA LEU A 154 -8.61 -2.82 -10.25
C LEU A 154 -9.26 -1.60 -10.94
N ILE A 155 -9.33 -0.47 -10.24
CA ILE A 155 -9.91 0.78 -10.79
C ILE A 155 -8.85 1.59 -11.56
N GLY A 156 -7.55 1.34 -11.34
CA GLY A 156 -6.45 2.10 -11.95
C GLY A 156 -6.17 3.43 -11.24
N TYR A 157 -6.16 3.44 -9.90
CA TYR A 157 -5.68 4.62 -9.15
C TYR A 157 -4.15 4.72 -9.23
N ASP A 158 -3.70 5.73 -9.97
CA ASP A 158 -2.30 6.15 -10.02
C ASP A 158 -1.99 7.15 -8.92
N VAL A 159 -0.95 6.87 -8.12
CA VAL A 159 -0.38 7.89 -7.24
C VAL A 159 0.43 8.85 -8.09
N VAL A 160 -0.06 10.09 -8.21
CA VAL A 160 0.74 11.20 -8.72
C VAL A 160 1.82 11.52 -7.67
N GLU A 161 2.99 10.94 -7.83
CA GLU A 161 4.20 11.40 -7.14
C GLU A 161 4.84 12.55 -7.92
N ASP A 162 5.07 13.69 -7.26
CA ASP A 162 5.78 14.85 -7.79
C ASP A 162 7.30 14.57 -7.94
N PRO A 163 7.89 14.55 -9.16
CA PRO A 163 9.29 14.23 -9.39
C PRO A 163 10.11 15.45 -9.83
N SER A 164 10.45 16.38 -8.93
CA SER A 164 11.44 17.41 -9.24
C SER A 164 12.85 16.99 -8.78
N ALA A 165 13.57 16.18 -9.56
CA ALA A 165 15.02 16.06 -9.43
C ALA A 165 15.67 15.43 -10.68
N SER A 166 16.21 16.25 -11.59
CA SER A 166 17.59 16.11 -12.14
C SER A 166 17.80 16.84 -13.48
N LEU A 167 18.25 18.10 -13.41
CA LEU A 167 19.22 18.71 -14.34
C LEU A 167 20.03 19.73 -13.52
N THR A 168 21.36 19.75 -13.68
CA THR A 168 22.24 20.71 -12.99
C THR A 168 22.21 22.06 -13.73
N PRO A 169 21.74 23.15 -13.09
CA PRO A 169 21.83 24.49 -13.68
C PRO A 169 23.29 24.98 -13.70
N GLU A 170 23.71 25.66 -14.76
CA GLU A 170 25.05 26.27 -14.88
C GLU A 170 25.25 27.49 -13.95
N VAL A 171 24.17 27.98 -13.31
CA VAL A 171 24.17 29.09 -12.34
C VAL A 171 23.10 28.86 -11.26
N GLU A 172 23.47 29.16 -10.01
CA GLU A 172 22.58 29.04 -8.84
C GLU A 172 21.33 29.92 -9.01
N GLY A 173 20.13 29.33 -8.85
CA GLY A 173 18.84 30.04 -8.95
C GLY A 173 18.22 30.14 -10.35
N GLY A 174 18.83 29.53 -11.39
CA GLY A 174 18.26 29.49 -12.73
C GLY A 174 17.02 28.61 -12.85
N LEU A 175 15.94 29.14 -13.45
CA LEU A 175 14.75 28.35 -13.77
C LEU A 175 15.01 27.47 -14.99
N SER A 176 15.06 26.14 -14.79
CA SER A 176 15.11 25.16 -15.87
C SER A 176 13.73 24.53 -16.09
N ARG A 177 13.29 24.42 -17.35
CA ARG A 177 12.13 23.59 -17.73
C ARG A 177 12.64 22.31 -18.38
N ALA A 178 12.24 21.17 -17.83
CA ALA A 178 12.49 19.85 -18.38
C ALA A 178 11.17 19.15 -18.72
N THR A 179 11.12 18.47 -19.85
CA THR A 179 10.03 17.55 -20.21
C THR A 179 10.53 16.14 -19.89
N VAL A 180 9.91 15.45 -18.94
CA VAL A 180 10.37 14.12 -18.48
C VAL A 180 9.32 13.08 -18.85
N SER A 181 9.74 12.03 -19.55
CA SER A 181 8.98 10.78 -19.64
C SER A 181 9.32 9.93 -18.42
N ARG A 182 8.41 9.86 -17.45
CA ARG A 182 8.57 9.06 -16.22
C ARG A 182 7.96 7.67 -16.46
N ARG A 183 8.70 6.61 -16.13
CA ARG A 183 8.11 5.27 -15.96
C ARG A 183 7.38 5.27 -14.61
N GLU A 184 6.08 5.05 -14.61
CA GLU A 184 5.24 5.01 -13.42
C GLU A 184 5.74 3.93 -12.45
N ARG A 185 5.76 4.26 -11.16
CA ARG A 185 6.14 3.32 -10.09
C ARG A 185 4.87 3.00 -9.34
N ASN A 186 4.48 1.73 -9.29
CA ASN A 186 3.35 1.33 -8.47
C ASN A 186 3.74 1.50 -6.97
N PRO A 187 3.13 2.43 -6.22
CA PRO A 187 3.44 2.66 -4.80
C PRO A 187 3.17 1.41 -3.93
N ARG A 188 2.34 0.48 -4.41
CA ARG A 188 1.98 -0.75 -3.70
C ARG A 188 3.14 -1.75 -3.70
N ASN A 189 4.06 -1.68 -4.67
CA ASN A 189 5.31 -2.45 -4.66
C ASN A 189 6.19 -2.10 -3.45
N ARG A 190 6.18 -0.83 -3.02
CA ARG A 190 6.90 -0.42 -1.80
C ARG A 190 6.30 -1.08 -0.57
N LEU A 191 4.98 -1.06 -0.46
CA LEU A 191 4.25 -1.66 0.67
C LEU A 191 4.49 -3.17 0.74
N LEU A 192 4.40 -3.87 -0.39
CA LEU A 192 4.66 -5.31 -0.46
C LEU A 192 6.12 -5.65 -0.14
N CYS A 193 7.08 -4.91 -0.70
CA CYS A 193 8.51 -5.11 -0.42
C CYS A 193 8.80 -4.98 1.09
N LEU A 194 8.31 -3.93 1.75
CA LEU A 194 8.49 -3.76 3.20
C LEU A 194 7.77 -4.81 4.04
N ARG A 195 6.65 -5.36 3.55
CA ARG A 195 5.92 -6.44 4.24
C ARG A 195 6.62 -7.80 4.10
N ILE A 196 7.24 -8.06 2.96
CA ILE A 196 7.96 -9.31 2.65
C ILE A 196 9.33 -9.32 3.33
N HIS A 197 10.09 -8.24 3.14
CA HIS A 197 11.49 -8.13 3.57
C HIS A 197 11.66 -7.46 4.93
N GLY A 198 10.58 -7.00 5.56
CA GLY A 198 10.62 -6.27 6.81
C GLY A 198 11.04 -4.79 6.67
N ALA A 199 10.92 -4.06 7.79
CA ALA A 199 11.25 -2.65 7.88
C ALA A 199 12.69 -2.39 8.34
N TYR A 200 13.64 -3.17 7.81
CA TYR A 200 15.08 -3.01 8.03
C TYR A 200 15.81 -2.82 6.70
N CYS A 201 16.98 -2.19 6.73
CA CYS A 201 17.84 -2.08 5.55
C CYS A 201 18.37 -3.47 5.17
N GLY A 202 18.03 -3.96 3.98
CA GLY A 202 18.52 -5.23 3.44
C GLY A 202 20.00 -5.23 3.04
N CYS A 203 20.71 -4.11 3.21
CA CYS A 203 22.16 -4.02 3.00
C CYS A 203 22.93 -3.97 4.34
N CYS A 204 22.63 -2.99 5.20
CA CYS A 204 23.39 -2.76 6.44
C CYS A 204 22.65 -3.16 7.73
N GLY A 205 21.47 -3.77 7.62
CA GLY A 205 20.69 -4.21 8.78
C GLY A 205 20.11 -3.10 9.65
N LEU A 206 20.25 -1.82 9.28
CA LEU A 206 19.69 -0.71 10.03
C LEU A 206 18.18 -0.88 10.22
N ASP A 207 17.75 -0.95 11.48
CA ASP A 207 16.37 -0.75 11.93
C ASP A 207 16.17 0.75 12.24
N PRO A 208 15.45 1.50 11.39
CA PRO A 208 15.26 2.91 11.61
C PRO A 208 14.28 3.23 12.74
N GLU A 209 13.31 2.36 13.03
CA GLU A 209 12.34 2.58 14.10
C GLU A 209 13.04 2.45 15.46
N SER A 210 13.88 1.43 15.62
CA SER A 210 14.75 1.28 16.79
C SER A 210 15.70 2.47 16.99
N ARG A 211 16.24 3.03 15.90
CA ARG A 211 17.21 4.14 15.97
C ARG A 211 16.58 5.53 16.12
N TYR A 212 15.44 5.77 15.48
CA TYR A 212 14.87 7.12 15.33
C TYR A 212 13.43 7.25 15.86
N GLY A 213 12.80 6.17 16.33
CA GLY A 213 11.43 6.17 16.82
C GLY A 213 10.43 6.63 15.75
N HIS A 214 9.58 7.61 16.09
CA HIS A 214 8.57 8.14 15.15
C HIS A 214 9.14 8.77 13.87
N ALA A 215 10.43 9.10 13.83
CA ALA A 215 11.11 9.55 12.63
C ALA A 215 11.73 8.40 11.79
N GLY A 216 11.44 7.14 12.13
CA GLY A 216 12.01 5.95 11.50
C GLY A 216 11.40 5.55 10.15
N SER A 217 10.35 6.21 9.67
CA SER A 217 9.71 5.89 8.37
C SER A 217 10.53 6.37 7.16
N ILE A 218 11.81 5.97 7.06
CA ILE A 218 12.80 6.51 6.11
C ILE A 218 13.36 5.47 5.13
N LEU A 219 12.88 4.22 5.15
CA LEU A 219 13.34 3.23 4.18
C LEU A 219 12.82 3.53 2.77
N GLU A 220 13.72 3.35 1.81
CA GLU A 220 13.51 3.52 0.39
C GLU A 220 13.54 2.14 -0.29
N VAL A 221 12.61 1.87 -1.21
CA VAL A 221 12.59 0.59 -1.93
C VAL A 221 13.39 0.71 -3.21
N HIS A 222 14.41 -0.12 -3.31
CA HIS A 222 15.36 -0.17 -4.42
C HIS A 222 15.00 -1.31 -5.38
N HIS A 223 15.05 -1.04 -6.67
CA HIS A 223 14.91 -2.07 -7.70
C HIS A 223 16.30 -2.64 -7.98
N LEU A 224 16.46 -3.96 -7.83
CA LEU A 224 17.73 -4.65 -8.08
C LEU A 224 18.13 -4.54 -9.57
N GLU A 225 17.13 -4.55 -10.46
CA GLU A 225 17.29 -4.21 -11.86
C GLU A 225 16.82 -2.76 -12.10
N PRO A 226 17.69 -1.84 -12.58
CA PRO A 226 17.31 -0.45 -12.76
C PRO A 226 16.15 -0.28 -13.76
N VAL A 227 15.05 0.32 -13.30
CA VAL A 227 13.86 0.61 -14.12
C VAL A 227 14.20 1.39 -15.39
N SER A 228 15.24 2.23 -15.37
CA SER A 228 15.68 3.02 -16.54
C SER A 228 16.32 2.18 -17.65
N MET A 229 16.66 0.93 -17.37
CA MET A 229 17.38 0.04 -18.29
C MET A 229 16.51 -1.05 -18.90
N LEU A 230 15.24 -1.18 -18.48
CA LEU A 230 14.33 -2.11 -19.12
C LEU A 230 14.12 -1.74 -20.59
N GLU A 231 14.28 -2.69 -21.50
CA GLU A 231 13.93 -2.54 -22.92
C GLU A 231 12.40 -2.45 -23.12
N HIS A 232 11.65 -3.17 -22.28
CA HIS A 232 10.18 -3.20 -22.27
C HIS A 232 9.64 -3.12 -20.83
N PRO A 233 8.47 -2.50 -20.59
CA PRO A 233 7.79 -2.59 -19.30
C PRO A 233 7.57 -4.06 -18.92
N ARG A 234 7.77 -4.39 -17.64
CA ARG A 234 7.48 -5.71 -17.07
C ARG A 234 6.94 -5.58 -15.65
N PRO A 235 6.15 -6.54 -15.16
CA PRO A 235 5.82 -6.61 -13.75
C PRO A 235 7.08 -6.87 -12.94
N TYR A 236 7.15 -6.24 -11.77
CA TYR A 236 8.17 -6.48 -10.76
C TYR A 236 7.61 -7.36 -9.67
N ASP A 237 8.35 -8.36 -9.25
CA ASP A 237 8.05 -9.18 -8.09
C ASP A 237 8.67 -8.52 -6.84
N PRO A 238 7.86 -8.02 -5.89
CA PRO A 238 8.39 -7.37 -4.69
C PRO A 238 9.25 -8.27 -3.80
N GLU A 239 9.15 -9.60 -3.94
CA GLU A 239 9.99 -10.56 -3.22
C GLU A 239 11.38 -10.66 -3.84
N THR A 240 11.49 -10.68 -5.17
CA THR A 240 12.75 -11.02 -5.85
C THR A 240 13.41 -9.85 -6.57
N ASP A 241 12.66 -8.83 -6.96
CA ASP A 241 13.17 -7.68 -7.72
C ASP A 241 13.42 -6.44 -6.86
N LEU A 242 12.88 -6.40 -5.64
CA LEU A 242 12.89 -5.22 -4.78
C LEU A 242 13.55 -5.51 -3.42
N ILE A 243 14.22 -4.50 -2.87
CA ILE A 243 14.82 -4.58 -1.54
C ILE A 243 14.67 -3.25 -0.77
N PRO A 244 14.33 -3.26 0.52
CA PRO A 244 14.34 -2.06 1.35
C PRO A 244 15.77 -1.64 1.67
N LEU A 245 16.11 -0.37 1.46
CA LEU A 245 17.41 0.21 1.83
C LEU A 245 17.23 1.48 2.65
N CYS A 246 18.15 1.75 3.57
CA CYS A 246 18.20 3.07 4.22
C CYS A 246 18.69 4.14 3.24
N PRO A 247 18.41 5.44 3.49
CA PRO A 247 18.78 6.51 2.57
C PRO A 247 20.28 6.53 2.23
N ASN A 248 21.13 6.16 3.19
CA ASN A 248 22.58 6.10 3.00
C ASN A 248 22.98 4.95 2.06
N CYS A 249 22.49 3.72 2.32
CA CYS A 249 22.78 2.56 1.46
C CYS A 249 22.18 2.74 0.07
N HIS A 250 20.95 3.26 -0.01
CA HIS A 250 20.30 3.54 -1.30
C HIS A 250 21.09 4.59 -2.11
N ARG A 251 21.62 5.62 -1.45
CA ARG A 251 22.50 6.59 -2.11
C ARG A 251 23.83 5.95 -2.53
N ALA A 252 24.42 5.13 -1.67
CA ALA A 252 25.70 4.48 -1.90
C ALA A 252 25.65 3.53 -3.10
N VAL A 253 24.59 2.71 -3.26
CA VAL A 253 24.47 1.84 -4.43
C VAL A 253 24.44 2.61 -5.75
N HIS A 254 23.86 3.82 -5.75
CA HIS A 254 23.76 4.68 -6.94
C HIS A 254 24.99 5.58 -7.19
N THR A 255 26.07 5.42 -6.42
CA THR A 255 27.36 6.06 -6.72
C THR A 255 28.03 5.46 -7.95
N ARG A 256 27.72 4.19 -8.27
CA ARG A 256 28.08 3.57 -9.55
C ARG A 256 26.96 3.79 -10.55
N ARG A 257 27.31 4.31 -11.74
CA ARG A 257 26.39 4.55 -12.85
C ARG A 257 27.05 4.11 -14.17
N PRO A 258 26.27 3.67 -15.17
CA PRO A 258 24.80 3.60 -15.15
C PRO A 258 24.28 2.38 -14.37
N TRP A 259 25.13 1.38 -14.09
CA TRP A 259 24.80 0.17 -13.32
C TRP A 259 25.09 0.37 -11.82
N PRO A 260 24.06 0.43 -10.94
CA PRO A 260 24.26 0.54 -9.51
C PRO A 260 25.09 -0.62 -8.93
N LEU A 261 25.67 -0.41 -7.76
CA LEU A 261 26.16 -1.53 -6.95
C LEU A 261 24.96 -2.36 -6.50
N THR A 262 25.12 -3.67 -6.50
CA THR A 262 24.19 -4.55 -5.80
C THR A 262 24.32 -4.32 -4.28
N PRO A 263 23.26 -4.54 -3.49
CA PRO A 263 23.35 -4.49 -2.03
C PRO A 263 24.46 -5.39 -1.46
N HIS A 264 24.71 -6.53 -2.11
CA HIS A 264 25.78 -7.46 -1.73
C HIS A 264 27.18 -6.90 -2.00
N GLU A 265 27.42 -6.27 -3.16
CA GLU A 265 28.69 -5.59 -3.44
C GLU A 265 28.95 -4.47 -2.42
N LEU A 266 27.91 -3.69 -2.08
CA LEU A 266 28.04 -2.63 -1.09
C LEU A 266 28.34 -3.19 0.31
N ALA A 267 27.68 -4.28 0.70
CA ALA A 267 27.94 -4.95 1.98
C ALA A 267 29.40 -5.43 2.08
N ALA A 268 29.95 -6.01 1.00
CA ALA A 268 31.36 -6.43 0.96
C ALA A 268 32.33 -5.24 1.17
N TYR A 269 32.05 -4.08 0.57
CA TYR A 269 32.85 -2.87 0.79
C TYR A 269 32.77 -2.37 2.24
N MET A 270 31.60 -2.51 2.87
CA MET A 270 31.42 -2.15 4.27
C MET A 270 32.19 -3.09 5.21
N GLU A 271 32.22 -4.39 4.91
CA GLU A 271 33.03 -5.37 5.64
C GLU A 271 34.53 -5.08 5.52
N GLU A 272 35.03 -4.80 4.32
CA GLU A 272 36.43 -4.39 4.09
C GLU A 272 36.80 -3.12 4.86
N ALA A 273 35.84 -2.21 5.05
CA ALA A 273 36.00 -0.98 5.83
C ALA A 273 35.82 -1.17 7.35
N GLY A 274 35.46 -2.37 7.82
CA GLY A 274 35.28 -2.69 9.24
C GLY A 274 33.90 -2.32 9.82
N HIS A 275 32.87 -2.23 8.98
CA HIS A 275 31.51 -1.83 9.33
C HIS A 275 30.48 -2.85 8.84
N ALA A 276 30.48 -4.07 9.41
CA ALA A 276 29.42 -5.05 9.19
C ALA A 276 28.25 -4.82 10.16
#